data_AF-A0A661JFG5-F1
#
_entry.id   AF-A0A661JFG5-F1
#
_cell.length_a   1.000
_cell.length_b   1.000
_cell.length_c   1.000
_cell.angle_alpha   90.00
_cell.angle_beta   90.00
_cell.angle_gamma   90.00
#
_symmetry.space_group_name_H-M   'P 1'
#
loop_
_entity.id
_entity.type
_entity.pdbx_description
1 polymer ?
#
loop_
_entity_poly.entity_id
_entity_poly.type
_entity_poly.pdbx_seq_one_letter_code
_entity_poly.pdbx_strand_id
1 'polypeptide(L)'
;MDISNLFKHYTLKVFSPSSAVKRKYEAFKVLLENDKRAHELMAELEEIYYDQMRVDFKIIETKYNELTACVGTIIDNLITMSPKGYSDLKSYFKKIDNYIRFMLEPPKINDYAPFTMSLHDISEEDYLLVGGKAFNLSKIGKDVGLKTPPGFVITTKSFNKFLEFNNLRDFIGEKLISLDIKSSESLESVSRDIISRIAESFIPPEVEKEINRAIDSCSWTAGKDVRLAVRSSAVGEDSRSSFAGQYKTLLNVKPDNIISAYREVIASKYSPRALYYRVNYGLSDEETPMAVLVLEMIN
;
A
#
# COMPACT_ATOMS: atom_id res chain seq x y z
N MET A 1 33.27 10.94 -9.73
CA MET A 1 34.44 10.05 -9.82
C MET A 1 35.23 10.21 -8.53
N ASP A 2 35.42 9.15 -7.75
CA ASP A 2 36.01 9.26 -6.41
C ASP A 2 37.54 9.08 -6.49
N ILE A 3 38.28 10.20 -6.38
CA ILE A 3 39.74 10.28 -6.52
C ILE A 3 40.44 9.35 -5.50
N SER A 4 39.81 9.15 -4.34
CA SER A 4 40.30 8.26 -3.28
C SER A 4 40.40 6.81 -3.73
N ASN A 5 39.37 6.30 -4.42
CA ASN A 5 39.34 4.92 -4.92
C ASN A 5 40.38 4.67 -6.02
N LEU A 6 40.61 5.68 -6.86
CA LEU A 6 41.63 5.63 -7.90
C LEU A 6 43.03 5.55 -7.27
N PHE A 7 43.34 6.45 -6.33
CA PHE A 7 44.63 6.51 -5.65
C PHE A 7 44.92 5.22 -4.89
N LYS A 8 43.94 4.69 -4.15
CA LYS A 8 44.04 3.41 -3.41
C LYS A 8 44.28 2.21 -4.32
N HIS A 9 43.66 2.17 -5.50
CA HIS A 9 43.88 1.09 -6.47
C HIS A 9 45.32 1.10 -7.00
N TYR A 10 45.83 2.27 -7.41
CA TYR A 10 47.18 2.38 -7.95
C TYR A 10 48.26 2.21 -6.87
N THR A 11 48.06 2.72 -5.65
CA THR A 11 49.01 2.48 -4.53
C THR A 11 49.08 1.00 -4.17
N LEU A 12 47.95 0.29 -4.03
CA LEU A 12 47.97 -1.16 -3.75
C LEU A 12 48.66 -1.95 -4.86
N LYS A 13 48.45 -1.58 -6.13
CA LYS A 13 49.06 -2.27 -7.27
C LYS A 13 50.58 -2.10 -7.34
N VAL A 14 51.09 -0.96 -6.89
CA VAL A 14 52.53 -0.63 -6.89
C VAL A 14 53.24 -1.12 -5.62
N PHE A 15 52.63 -0.95 -4.46
CA PHE A 15 53.29 -1.21 -3.17
C PHE A 15 52.88 -2.54 -2.51
N SER A 16 51.79 -3.20 -2.95
CA SER A 16 51.34 -4.48 -2.38
C SER A 16 50.62 -5.36 -3.41
N PRO A 17 51.33 -5.91 -4.42
CA PRO A 17 50.73 -6.61 -5.55
C PRO A 17 49.86 -7.81 -5.14
N SER A 18 50.31 -8.59 -4.16
CA SER A 18 49.57 -9.74 -3.62
C SER A 18 48.23 -9.33 -3.00
N SER A 19 48.20 -8.20 -2.29
CA SER A 19 46.99 -7.62 -1.70
C SER A 19 46.05 -7.06 -2.77
N ALA A 20 46.59 -6.49 -3.86
CA ALA A 20 45.79 -6.03 -4.99
C ALA A 20 45.11 -7.19 -5.73
N VAL A 21 45.82 -8.31 -5.95
CA VAL A 21 45.27 -9.52 -6.55
C VAL A 21 44.19 -10.14 -5.65
N LYS A 22 44.45 -10.26 -4.34
CA LYS A 22 43.46 -10.76 -3.37
C LYS A 22 42.19 -9.92 -3.39
N ARG A 23 42.31 -8.58 -3.34
CA ARG A 23 41.16 -7.67 -3.40
C ARG A 23 40.34 -7.83 -4.68
N LYS A 24 40.99 -8.00 -5.83
CA LYS A 24 40.29 -8.25 -7.10
C LYS A 24 39.57 -9.59 -7.10
N TYR A 25 40.21 -10.62 -6.55
CA TYR A 25 39.62 -11.95 -6.47
C TYR A 25 38.40 -11.99 -5.55
N GLU A 26 38.45 -11.34 -4.38
CA GLU A 26 37.29 -11.23 -3.49
C GLU A 26 36.15 -10.44 -4.16
N ALA A 27 36.47 -9.31 -4.82
CA ALA A 27 35.46 -8.54 -5.55
C ALA A 27 34.82 -9.36 -6.68
N PHE A 28 35.60 -10.19 -7.37
CA PHE A 28 35.10 -11.08 -8.42
C PHE A 28 34.17 -12.17 -7.86
N LYS A 29 34.47 -12.75 -6.69
CA LYS A 29 33.58 -13.72 -6.03
C LYS A 29 32.23 -13.11 -5.68
N VAL A 30 32.24 -11.96 -5.00
CA VAL A 30 31.01 -11.26 -4.61
C VAL A 30 30.20 -10.88 -5.85
N LEU A 31 30.87 -10.48 -6.93
CA LEU A 31 30.23 -10.22 -8.21
C LEU A 31 29.50 -11.45 -8.74
N LEU A 32 30.16 -12.61 -8.82
CA LEU A 32 29.56 -13.85 -9.34
C LEU A 32 28.36 -14.32 -8.51
N GLU A 33 28.42 -14.18 -7.19
CA GLU A 33 27.30 -14.52 -6.31
C GLU A 33 26.09 -13.62 -6.57
N ASN A 34 26.31 -12.32 -6.73
CA ASN A 34 25.24 -11.37 -7.02
C ASN A 34 24.70 -11.48 -8.46
N ASP A 35 25.56 -11.82 -9.43
CA ASP A 35 25.17 -12.06 -10.82
C ASP A 35 24.23 -13.26 -10.92
N LYS A 36 24.58 -14.37 -10.24
CA LYS A 36 23.70 -15.53 -10.12
C LYS A 36 22.35 -15.16 -9.51
N ARG A 37 22.35 -14.45 -8.38
CA ARG A 37 21.09 -14.05 -7.71
C ARG A 37 20.27 -13.08 -8.56
N ALA A 38 20.90 -12.16 -9.28
CA ALA A 38 20.21 -11.26 -10.20
C ALA A 38 19.51 -12.03 -11.32
N HIS A 39 20.16 -13.04 -11.89
CA HIS A 39 19.54 -13.91 -12.90
C HIS A 39 18.38 -14.73 -12.35
N GLU A 40 18.48 -15.27 -11.13
CA GLU A 40 17.37 -15.95 -10.46
C GLU A 40 16.17 -15.01 -10.27
N LEU A 41 16.40 -13.79 -9.77
CA LEU A 41 15.35 -12.78 -9.58
C LEU A 41 14.69 -12.35 -10.90
N MET A 42 15.48 -12.21 -11.97
CA MET A 42 14.94 -11.94 -13.30
C MET A 42 14.05 -13.08 -13.78
N ALA A 43 14.47 -14.33 -13.62
CA ALA A 43 13.67 -15.49 -13.99
C ALA A 43 12.36 -15.56 -13.18
N GLU A 44 12.41 -15.31 -11.86
CA GLU A 44 11.23 -15.25 -11.00
C GLU A 44 10.24 -14.15 -11.43
N LEU A 45 10.72 -12.97 -11.84
CA LEU A 45 9.90 -11.88 -12.37
C LEU A 45 9.31 -12.21 -13.75
N GLU A 46 10.10 -12.87 -14.61
CA GLU A 46 9.66 -13.34 -15.92
C GLU A 46 8.57 -14.42 -15.80
N GLU A 47 8.71 -15.36 -14.88
CA GLU A 47 7.71 -16.39 -14.59
C GLU A 47 6.38 -15.74 -14.17
N ILE A 48 6.41 -14.75 -13.27
CA ILE A 48 5.21 -14.00 -12.87
C ILE A 48 4.51 -13.40 -14.11
N TYR A 49 5.29 -12.81 -15.03
CA TYR A 49 4.76 -12.15 -16.22
C TYR A 49 4.23 -13.15 -17.26
N TYR A 50 5.02 -14.16 -17.64
CA TYR A 50 4.67 -15.10 -18.71
C TYR A 50 3.61 -16.11 -18.28
N ASP A 51 3.68 -16.63 -17.06
CA ASP A 51 2.71 -17.58 -16.53
C ASP A 51 1.46 -16.88 -15.97
N GLN A 52 1.41 -15.55 -16.09
CA GLN A 52 0.29 -14.72 -15.65
C GLN A 52 -0.05 -14.97 -14.17
N MET A 53 0.98 -15.23 -13.36
CA MET A 53 0.80 -15.51 -11.94
C MET A 53 0.15 -14.32 -11.27
N ARG A 54 -0.90 -14.58 -10.50
CA ARG A 54 -1.60 -13.57 -9.73
C ARG A 54 -0.95 -13.51 -8.35
N VAL A 55 -0.02 -12.59 -8.21
CA VAL A 55 0.74 -12.34 -6.99
C VAL A 55 0.47 -10.92 -6.49
N ASP A 56 0.62 -10.71 -5.19
CA ASP A 56 0.53 -9.37 -4.63
C ASP A 56 1.64 -8.48 -5.20
N PHE A 57 1.33 -7.20 -5.45
CA PHE A 57 2.30 -6.25 -5.99
C PHE A 57 3.53 -6.08 -5.09
N LYS A 58 3.39 -6.31 -3.77
CA LYS A 58 4.50 -6.29 -2.82
C LYS A 58 5.59 -7.34 -3.13
N ILE A 59 5.22 -8.45 -3.76
CA ILE A 59 6.18 -9.47 -4.22
C ILE A 59 7.04 -8.90 -5.35
N ILE A 60 6.43 -8.19 -6.30
CA ILE A 60 7.12 -7.56 -7.43
C ILE A 60 8.08 -6.48 -6.90
N GLU A 61 7.61 -5.61 -6.00
CA GLU A 61 8.43 -4.58 -5.38
C GLU A 61 9.63 -5.16 -4.63
N THR A 62 9.41 -6.21 -3.82
CA THR A 62 10.45 -6.89 -3.05
C THR A 62 11.51 -7.51 -3.97
N LYS A 63 11.10 -8.28 -4.98
CA LYS A 63 12.03 -8.89 -5.96
C LYS A 63 12.83 -7.84 -6.72
N TYR A 64 12.19 -6.74 -7.12
CA TYR A 64 12.87 -5.65 -7.80
C TYR A 64 13.89 -4.95 -6.89
N ASN A 65 13.54 -4.70 -5.62
CA ASN A 65 14.48 -4.14 -4.65
C ASN A 65 15.71 -5.04 -4.44
N GLU A 66 15.51 -6.36 -4.31
CA GLU A 66 16.62 -7.31 -4.25
C GLU A 66 17.49 -7.27 -5.52
N LEU A 67 16.85 -7.23 -6.71
CA LEU A 67 17.56 -7.18 -7.99
C LEU A 67 18.43 -5.93 -8.08
N THR A 68 17.90 -4.78 -7.68
CA THR A 68 18.67 -3.52 -7.68
C THR A 68 19.84 -3.56 -6.70
N ALA A 69 19.69 -4.22 -5.55
CA ALA A 69 20.78 -4.41 -4.60
C ALA A 69 21.89 -5.30 -5.17
N CYS A 70 21.53 -6.40 -5.85
CA CYS A 70 22.49 -7.26 -6.53
C CYS A 70 23.22 -6.51 -7.64
N VAL A 71 22.51 -5.82 -8.53
CA VAL A 71 23.10 -5.06 -9.64
C VAL A 71 24.00 -3.92 -9.13
N GLY A 72 23.58 -3.20 -8.08
CA GLY A 72 24.40 -2.19 -7.42
C GLY A 72 25.72 -2.77 -6.89
N THR A 73 25.64 -3.93 -6.24
CA THR A 73 26.81 -4.66 -5.72
C THR A 73 27.73 -5.13 -6.86
N ILE A 74 27.19 -5.63 -7.97
CA ILE A 74 27.96 -5.99 -9.17
C ILE A 74 28.74 -4.78 -9.69
N ILE A 75 28.08 -3.62 -9.85
CA ILE A 75 28.69 -2.39 -10.35
C ILE A 75 29.81 -1.91 -9.43
N ASP A 76 29.60 -1.89 -8.11
CA ASP A 76 30.61 -1.44 -7.16
C ASP A 76 31.83 -2.39 -7.14
N ASN A 77 31.64 -3.70 -7.35
CA ASN A 77 32.73 -4.67 -7.48
C ASN A 77 33.47 -4.55 -8.83
N LEU A 78 32.76 -4.31 -9.94
CA LEU A 78 33.38 -4.00 -11.25
C LEU A 78 34.26 -2.76 -11.17
N ILE A 79 33.77 -1.67 -10.56
CA ILE A 79 34.54 -0.45 -10.32
C ILE A 79 35.73 -0.72 -9.42
N THR A 80 35.58 -1.56 -8.39
CA THR A 80 36.71 -1.95 -7.52
C THR A 80 37.81 -2.69 -8.29
N MET A 81 37.44 -3.57 -9.22
CA MET A 81 38.36 -4.33 -10.05
C MET A 81 39.01 -3.48 -11.16
N SER A 82 38.25 -2.56 -11.76
CA SER A 82 38.68 -1.66 -12.84
C SER A 82 38.02 -0.27 -12.74
N PRO A 83 38.59 0.66 -11.95
CA PRO A 83 37.95 1.94 -11.67
C PRO A 83 37.67 2.84 -12.89
N LYS A 84 38.49 2.74 -13.95
CA LYS A 84 38.35 3.55 -15.17
C LYS A 84 37.45 2.89 -16.23
N GLY A 85 37.28 1.56 -16.19
CA GLY A 85 36.55 0.85 -17.24
C GLY A 85 35.03 0.96 -17.13
N TYR A 86 34.52 1.32 -15.94
CA TYR A 86 33.11 1.17 -15.59
C TYR A 86 32.50 2.41 -14.91
N SER A 87 33.10 3.59 -15.09
CA SER A 87 32.68 4.82 -14.40
C SER A 87 31.23 5.22 -14.67
N ASP A 88 30.73 4.88 -15.85
CA ASP A 88 29.42 5.34 -16.33
C ASP A 88 28.30 4.36 -15.96
N LEU A 89 28.61 3.12 -15.60
CA LEU A 89 27.61 2.09 -15.24
C LEU A 89 26.72 2.55 -14.10
N LYS A 90 27.28 3.25 -13.11
CA LYS A 90 26.52 3.77 -11.97
C LYS A 90 25.49 4.83 -12.39
N SER A 91 25.78 5.60 -13.45
CA SER A 91 24.85 6.59 -13.99
C SER A 91 23.71 5.91 -14.75
N TYR A 92 24.00 4.94 -15.61
CA TYR A 92 22.99 4.18 -16.34
C TYR A 92 22.09 3.37 -15.39
N PHE A 93 22.68 2.71 -14.39
CA PHE A 93 21.94 1.99 -13.35
C PHE A 93 20.96 2.91 -12.62
N LYS A 94 21.42 4.06 -12.11
CA LYS A 94 20.52 5.03 -11.47
C LYS A 94 19.41 5.53 -12.39
N LYS A 95 19.72 5.75 -13.67
CA LYS A 95 18.73 6.19 -14.65
C LYS A 95 17.63 5.14 -14.80
N ILE A 96 18.00 3.88 -15.06
CA ILE A 96 17.04 2.77 -15.19
C ILE A 96 16.26 2.57 -13.89
N ASP A 97 16.96 2.57 -12.75
CA ASP A 97 16.33 2.39 -11.44
C ASP A 97 15.27 3.45 -11.17
N ASN A 98 15.57 4.71 -11.46
CA ASN A 98 14.59 5.80 -11.32
C ASN A 98 13.35 5.60 -12.20
N TYR A 99 13.52 5.13 -13.45
CA TYR A 99 12.38 4.88 -14.34
C TYR A 99 11.48 3.77 -13.80
N ILE A 100 12.06 2.66 -13.34
CA ILE A 100 11.28 1.53 -12.84
C ILE A 100 10.64 1.89 -11.50
N ARG A 101 11.36 2.56 -10.58
CA ARG A 101 10.79 3.03 -9.32
C ARG A 101 9.62 3.97 -9.53
N PHE A 102 9.68 4.84 -10.53
CA PHE A 102 8.55 5.69 -10.91
C PHE A 102 7.33 4.87 -11.38
N MET A 103 7.55 3.76 -12.09
CA MET A 103 6.46 2.84 -12.49
C MET A 103 5.90 2.02 -11.33
N LEU A 104 6.73 1.73 -10.32
CA LEU A 104 6.34 0.98 -9.12
C LEU A 104 5.85 1.88 -7.97
N GLU A 105 5.91 3.21 -8.12
CA GLU A 105 5.60 4.15 -7.05
C GLU A 105 4.10 4.04 -6.68
N PRO A 106 3.76 3.71 -5.42
CA PRO A 106 2.37 3.67 -5.00
C PRO A 106 1.76 5.08 -5.08
N PRO A 107 0.42 5.20 -5.16
CA PRO A 107 -0.23 6.49 -5.15
C PRO A 107 0.14 7.27 -3.89
N LYS A 108 0.26 8.60 -4.02
CA LYS A 108 0.62 9.48 -2.90
C LYS A 108 -0.37 9.30 -1.75
N ILE A 109 0.14 8.78 -0.65
CA ILE A 109 -0.61 8.54 0.57
C ILE A 109 -0.72 9.86 1.32
N ASN A 110 -1.94 10.27 1.61
CA ASN A 110 -2.23 11.46 2.39
C ASN A 110 -2.88 11.04 3.70
N ASP A 111 -2.28 11.46 4.81
CA ASP A 111 -2.67 11.10 6.18
C ASP A 111 -3.00 12.33 7.06
N TYR A 112 -3.12 13.51 6.46
CA TYR A 112 -3.55 14.73 7.15
C TYR A 112 -5.03 15.03 6.90
N ALA A 113 -5.63 15.91 7.70
CA ALA A 113 -7.04 16.28 7.60
C ALA A 113 -7.48 16.72 6.16
N PRO A 114 -8.77 16.61 5.80
CA PRO A 114 -9.89 16.19 6.65
C PRO A 114 -10.01 14.66 6.80
N PHE A 115 -10.31 14.22 8.03
CA PHE A 115 -10.57 12.83 8.38
C PHE A 115 -12.04 12.44 8.20
N THR A 116 -12.93 13.42 8.21
CA THR A 116 -14.34 13.25 7.91
C THR A 116 -14.83 14.29 6.91
N MET A 117 -15.90 13.97 6.20
CA MET A 117 -16.53 14.89 5.25
C MET A 117 -18.04 14.70 5.26
N SER A 118 -18.79 15.80 5.36
CA SER A 118 -20.24 15.78 5.23
C SER A 118 -20.64 15.35 3.82
N LEU A 119 -21.70 14.56 3.68
CA LEU A 119 -22.24 14.20 2.36
C LEU A 119 -22.64 15.44 1.53
N HIS A 120 -22.98 16.55 2.20
CA HIS A 120 -23.34 17.81 1.55
C HIS A 120 -22.14 18.63 1.08
N ASP A 121 -20.91 18.27 1.46
CA ASP A 121 -19.70 19.03 1.11
C ASP A 121 -18.85 18.34 0.04
N ILE A 122 -19.13 17.08 -0.28
CA ILE A 122 -18.39 16.28 -1.27
C ILE A 122 -18.45 16.92 -2.66
N SER A 123 -17.30 17.23 -3.25
CA SER A 123 -17.15 17.73 -4.62
C SER A 123 -16.72 16.61 -5.59
N GLU A 124 -16.67 16.90 -6.89
CA GLU A 124 -16.14 15.98 -7.91
C GLU A 124 -14.71 15.52 -7.63
N GLU A 125 -13.90 16.41 -7.05
CA GLU A 125 -12.47 16.17 -6.79
C GLU A 125 -12.25 15.21 -5.61
N ASP A 126 -13.29 15.00 -4.78
CA ASP A 126 -13.23 14.19 -3.57
C ASP A 126 -13.48 12.69 -3.81
N TYR A 127 -13.66 12.25 -5.07
CA TYR A 127 -13.97 10.84 -5.38
C TYR A 127 -12.98 9.85 -4.72
N LEU A 128 -11.68 10.13 -4.81
CA LEU A 128 -10.62 9.30 -4.19
C LEU A 128 -10.58 9.41 -2.67
N LEU A 129 -11.22 10.43 -2.09
CA LEU A 129 -11.28 10.68 -0.66
C LEU A 129 -12.42 9.93 0.01
N VAL A 130 -13.56 9.82 -0.68
CA VAL A 130 -14.81 9.28 -0.12
C VAL A 130 -15.23 7.93 -0.69
N GLY A 131 -14.65 7.53 -1.82
CA GLY A 131 -14.96 6.29 -2.52
C GLY A 131 -16.31 6.32 -3.25
N GLY A 132 -16.55 5.30 -4.07
CA GLY A 132 -17.66 5.29 -5.05
C GLY A 132 -19.04 5.39 -4.43
N LYS A 133 -19.35 4.61 -3.37
CA LYS A 133 -20.69 4.59 -2.76
C LYS A 133 -21.09 5.94 -2.19
N ALA A 134 -20.21 6.55 -1.41
CA ALA A 134 -20.48 7.84 -0.78
C ALA A 134 -20.57 8.97 -1.81
N PHE A 135 -19.68 8.95 -2.80
CA PHE A 135 -19.70 9.90 -3.90
C PHE A 135 -21.01 9.86 -4.68
N ASN A 136 -21.41 8.66 -5.12
CA ASN A 136 -22.66 8.47 -5.87
C ASN A 136 -23.89 8.87 -5.04
N LEU A 137 -23.89 8.58 -3.74
CA LEU A 137 -24.98 9.00 -2.85
C LEU A 137 -25.05 10.52 -2.70
N SER A 138 -23.90 11.19 -2.55
CA SER A 138 -23.84 12.66 -2.50
C SER A 138 -24.38 13.28 -3.78
N LYS A 139 -24.00 12.76 -4.94
CA LYS A 139 -24.52 13.19 -6.24
C LYS A 139 -26.03 13.03 -6.36
N ILE A 140 -26.58 11.90 -5.93
CA ILE A 140 -28.03 11.67 -5.93
C ILE A 140 -28.75 12.74 -5.09
N GLY A 141 -28.20 13.09 -3.93
CA GLY A 141 -28.76 14.15 -3.08
C GLY A 141 -28.66 15.54 -3.68
N LYS A 142 -27.48 15.90 -4.22
CA LYS A 142 -27.16 17.25 -4.70
C LYS A 142 -27.68 17.54 -6.11
N ASP A 143 -27.36 16.68 -7.06
CA ASP A 143 -27.54 16.93 -8.49
C ASP A 143 -28.94 16.53 -8.95
N VAL A 144 -29.46 15.42 -8.39
CA VAL A 144 -30.79 14.89 -8.74
C VAL A 144 -31.87 15.42 -7.80
N GLY A 145 -31.50 15.92 -6.62
CA GLY A 145 -32.45 16.46 -5.63
C GLY A 145 -33.31 15.40 -4.95
N LEU A 146 -32.90 14.13 -4.97
CA LEU A 146 -33.60 13.05 -4.25
C LEU A 146 -33.27 13.11 -2.77
N LYS A 147 -34.25 12.76 -1.92
CA LYS A 147 -34.03 12.69 -0.47
C LYS A 147 -33.08 11.53 -0.15
N THR A 148 -31.90 11.86 0.37
CA THR A 148 -30.94 10.88 0.91
C THR A 148 -30.91 10.96 2.43
N PRO A 149 -30.68 9.84 3.14
CA PRO A 149 -30.47 9.87 4.59
C PRO A 149 -29.31 10.81 4.96
N PRO A 150 -29.41 11.54 6.08
CA PRO A 150 -28.28 12.30 6.61
C PRO A 150 -27.10 11.38 6.90
N GLY A 151 -25.89 11.94 6.78
CA GLY A 151 -24.68 11.20 7.05
C GLY A 151 -23.41 11.92 6.64
N PHE A 152 -22.30 11.23 6.87
CA PHE A 152 -20.95 11.71 6.57
C PHE A 152 -20.06 10.53 6.18
N VAL A 153 -18.85 10.85 5.74
CA VAL A 153 -17.84 9.87 5.34
C VAL A 153 -16.63 10.01 6.23
N ILE A 154 -16.11 8.90 6.74
CA ILE A 154 -14.77 8.80 7.30
C ILE A 154 -13.84 8.52 6.12
N THR A 155 -12.96 9.48 5.83
CA THR A 155 -12.24 9.54 4.56
C THR A 155 -11.12 8.50 4.45
N THR A 156 -10.60 8.29 3.23
CA THR A 156 -9.41 7.46 3.00
C THR A 156 -8.18 7.98 3.74
N LYS A 157 -8.10 9.28 4.06
CA LYS A 157 -7.03 9.86 4.86
C LYS A 157 -7.05 9.38 6.31
N SER A 158 -8.25 9.16 6.88
CA SER A 158 -8.40 8.53 8.20
C SER A 158 -7.86 7.11 8.23
N PHE A 159 -8.10 6.36 7.16
CA PHE A 159 -7.58 5.01 7.01
C PHE A 159 -6.05 5.03 6.91
N ASN A 160 -5.49 5.90 6.07
CA ASN A 160 -4.03 6.06 5.96
C ASN A 160 -3.41 6.47 7.30
N LYS A 161 -4.00 7.45 7.99
CA LYS A 161 -3.50 7.90 9.29
C LYS A 161 -3.55 6.82 10.34
N PHE A 162 -4.60 5.99 10.33
CA PHE A 162 -4.71 4.83 11.20
C PHE A 162 -3.58 3.80 10.93
N LEU A 163 -3.26 3.52 9.66
CA LEU A 163 -2.18 2.60 9.32
C LEU A 163 -0.81 3.13 9.76
N GLU A 164 -0.51 4.41 9.49
CA GLU A 164 0.76 5.05 9.86
C GLU A 164 0.94 5.09 11.38
N PHE A 165 -0.06 5.58 12.11
CA PHE A 165 0.00 5.74 13.55
C PHE A 165 0.28 4.43 14.30
N ASN A 166 -0.18 3.30 13.76
CA ASN A 166 0.00 1.98 14.35
C ASN A 166 1.16 1.19 13.72
N ASN A 167 1.94 1.77 12.80
CA ASN A 167 2.99 1.10 12.02
C ASN A 167 2.51 -0.19 11.35
N LEU A 168 1.33 -0.16 10.75
CA LEU A 168 0.69 -1.36 10.18
C LEU A 168 1.16 -1.67 8.76
N ARG A 169 1.69 -0.70 8.02
CA ARG A 169 2.07 -0.89 6.61
C ARG A 169 3.13 -1.97 6.43
N ASP A 170 4.20 -1.90 7.19
CA ASP A 170 5.30 -2.86 7.09
C ASP A 170 4.80 -4.27 7.43
N PHE A 171 4.06 -4.40 8.53
CA PHE A 171 3.47 -5.67 8.95
C PHE A 171 2.52 -6.25 7.88
N ILE A 172 1.64 -5.43 7.31
CA ILE A 172 0.73 -5.86 6.24
C ILE A 172 1.54 -6.27 5.00
N GLY A 173 2.54 -5.48 4.61
CA GLY A 173 3.42 -5.79 3.48
C GLY A 173 4.13 -7.12 3.64
N GLU A 174 4.71 -7.40 4.81
CA GLU A 174 5.34 -8.69 5.12
C GLU A 174 4.36 -9.87 4.96
N LYS A 175 3.13 -9.71 5.46
CA LYS A 175 2.10 -10.74 5.32
C LYS A 175 1.68 -10.95 3.88
N LEU A 176 1.58 -9.89 3.09
CA LEU A 176 1.21 -9.93 1.68
C LEU A 176 2.31 -10.56 0.80
N ILE A 177 3.59 -10.46 1.17
CA ILE A 177 4.69 -11.17 0.48
C ILE A 177 4.51 -12.69 0.59
N SER A 178 4.01 -13.18 1.73
CA SER A 178 3.78 -14.60 1.98
C SER A 178 2.43 -15.14 1.47
N LEU A 179 1.61 -14.28 0.87
CA LEU A 179 0.26 -14.63 0.46
C LEU A 179 0.27 -15.46 -0.84
N ASP A 180 -0.27 -16.67 -0.76
CA ASP A 180 -0.62 -17.48 -1.93
C ASP A 180 -2.12 -17.47 -2.15
N ILE A 181 -2.57 -16.76 -3.18
CA ILE A 181 -4.01 -16.63 -3.46
C ILE A 181 -4.65 -17.91 -4.03
N LYS A 182 -3.86 -18.90 -4.44
CA LYS A 182 -4.36 -20.21 -4.87
C LYS A 182 -4.65 -21.13 -3.68
N SER A 183 -4.11 -20.80 -2.51
CA SER A 183 -4.33 -21.53 -1.26
C SER A 183 -5.35 -20.83 -0.37
N SER A 184 -6.51 -21.47 -0.18
CA SER A 184 -7.51 -20.99 0.77
C SER A 184 -6.97 -20.89 2.19
N GLU A 185 -6.08 -21.80 2.60
CA GLU A 185 -5.44 -21.78 3.91
C GLU A 185 -4.52 -20.56 4.08
N SER A 186 -3.74 -20.23 3.04
CA SER A 186 -2.89 -19.03 3.03
C SER A 186 -3.74 -17.76 3.14
N LEU A 187 -4.79 -17.65 2.34
CA LEU A 187 -5.74 -16.53 2.38
C LEU A 187 -6.37 -16.36 3.77
N GLU A 188 -6.84 -17.44 4.38
CA GLU A 188 -7.44 -17.41 5.71
C GLU A 188 -6.43 -17.03 6.80
N SER A 189 -5.22 -17.61 6.75
CA SER A 189 -4.17 -17.33 7.74
C SER A 189 -3.71 -15.88 7.67
N VAL A 190 -3.33 -15.41 6.47
CA VAL A 190 -2.88 -14.02 6.24
C VAL A 190 -3.97 -13.03 6.61
N SER A 191 -5.22 -13.30 6.20
CA SER A 191 -6.37 -12.46 6.55
C SER A 191 -6.56 -12.36 8.06
N ARG A 192 -6.53 -13.50 8.77
CA ARG A 192 -6.73 -13.55 10.21
C ARG A 192 -5.65 -12.75 10.93
N ASP A 193 -4.39 -12.90 10.55
CA ASP A 193 -3.27 -12.17 11.16
C ASP A 193 -3.43 -10.65 11.01
N ILE A 194 -3.75 -10.19 9.79
CA ILE A 194 -3.94 -8.76 9.51
C ILE A 194 -5.16 -8.21 10.27
N ILE A 195 -6.30 -8.90 10.21
CA ILE A 195 -7.53 -8.46 10.88
C ILE A 195 -7.35 -8.41 12.39
N SER A 196 -6.66 -9.40 12.98
CA SER A 196 -6.40 -9.43 14.43
C SER A 196 -5.52 -8.26 14.85
N ARG A 197 -4.45 -7.98 14.08
CA ARG A 197 -3.58 -6.84 14.33
C ARG A 197 -4.32 -5.50 14.22
N ILE A 198 -5.21 -5.34 13.24
CA ILE A 198 -6.07 -4.16 13.10
C ILE A 198 -7.03 -4.02 14.28
N ALA A 199 -7.62 -5.12 14.75
CA ALA A 199 -8.56 -5.11 15.88
C ALA A 199 -7.87 -4.64 17.17
N GLU A 200 -6.62 -5.03 17.40
CA GLU A 200 -5.79 -4.63 18.54
C GLU A 200 -5.21 -3.21 18.45
N SER A 201 -5.34 -2.57 17.29
CA SER A 201 -4.77 -1.24 17.03
C SER A 201 -5.65 -0.10 17.53
N PHE A 202 -5.04 1.07 17.79
CA PHE A 202 -5.74 2.24 18.32
C PHE A 202 -6.15 3.19 17.20
N ILE A 203 -7.36 3.75 17.28
CA ILE A 203 -7.73 4.86 16.39
C ILE A 203 -6.94 6.11 16.83
N PRO A 204 -6.26 6.83 15.93
CA PRO A 204 -5.53 8.05 16.29
C PRO A 204 -6.47 9.06 16.97
N PRO A 205 -6.04 9.73 18.06
CA PRO A 205 -6.92 10.63 18.81
C PRO A 205 -7.52 11.77 17.97
N GLU A 206 -6.80 12.26 16.97
CA GLU A 206 -7.28 13.29 16.05
C GLU A 206 -8.40 12.78 15.12
N VAL A 207 -8.29 11.54 14.64
CA VAL A 207 -9.30 10.87 13.82
C VAL A 207 -10.55 10.60 14.65
N GLU A 208 -10.38 10.04 15.86
CA GLU A 208 -11.49 9.78 16.78
C GLU A 208 -12.24 11.07 17.14
N LYS A 209 -11.51 12.14 17.45
CA LYS A 209 -12.10 13.45 17.74
C LYS A 209 -12.90 14.00 16.57
N GLU A 210 -12.40 13.83 15.34
CA GLU A 210 -13.11 14.32 14.15
C GLU A 210 -14.35 13.47 13.84
N ILE A 211 -14.29 12.15 14.01
CA ILE A 211 -15.46 11.25 13.88
C ILE A 211 -16.55 11.64 14.88
N ASN A 212 -16.20 11.85 16.15
CA ASN A 212 -17.19 12.23 17.18
C ASN A 212 -17.81 13.61 16.89
N ARG A 213 -17.01 14.58 16.42
CA ARG A 213 -17.54 15.87 15.96
C ARG A 213 -18.48 15.73 14.76
N ALA A 214 -18.17 14.85 13.81
CA ALA A 214 -19.03 14.60 12.66
C ALA A 214 -20.36 13.99 13.10
N ILE A 215 -20.36 13.10 14.10
CA ILE A 215 -21.58 12.59 14.73
C ILE A 215 -22.40 13.71 15.37
N ASP A 216 -21.77 14.55 16.19
CA ASP A 216 -22.47 15.61 16.95
C ASP A 216 -23.02 16.71 16.04
N SER A 217 -22.34 17.00 14.92
CA SER A 217 -22.73 18.04 13.97
C SER A 217 -23.70 17.57 12.89
N CYS A 218 -23.82 16.25 12.68
CA CYS A 218 -24.75 15.71 11.70
C CYS A 218 -26.20 15.92 12.16
N SER A 219 -27.02 16.45 11.26
CA SER A 219 -28.43 16.76 11.52
C SER A 219 -29.29 15.51 11.37
N TRP A 220 -29.17 14.58 12.32
CA TRP A 220 -29.94 13.33 12.35
C TRP A 220 -31.45 13.59 12.47
N THR A 221 -32.25 12.96 11.61
CA THR A 221 -33.71 13.12 11.66
C THR A 221 -34.32 12.46 12.89
N ALA A 222 -33.76 11.35 13.36
CA ALA A 222 -34.15 10.64 14.58
C ALA A 222 -33.60 11.26 15.88
N GLY A 223 -32.80 12.33 15.79
CA GLY A 223 -32.20 12.99 16.95
C GLY A 223 -31.35 12.04 17.81
N LYS A 224 -31.63 11.98 19.12
CA LYS A 224 -30.84 11.19 20.09
C LYS A 224 -31.00 9.67 19.94
N ASP A 225 -32.09 9.21 19.33
CA ASP A 225 -32.36 7.78 19.15
C ASP A 225 -31.80 7.23 17.84
N VAL A 226 -31.00 8.03 17.13
CA VAL A 226 -30.43 7.65 15.84
C VAL A 226 -29.71 6.30 15.90
N ARG A 227 -29.87 5.54 14.82
CA ARG A 227 -29.11 4.33 14.52
C ARG A 227 -28.37 4.55 13.21
N LEU A 228 -27.17 4.02 13.12
CA LEU A 228 -26.26 4.25 12.02
C LEU A 228 -26.07 2.97 11.19
N ALA A 229 -25.99 3.15 9.88
CA ALA A 229 -25.44 2.18 8.94
C ALA A 229 -24.01 2.59 8.62
N VAL A 230 -23.04 1.73 8.96
CA VAL A 230 -21.61 1.94 8.74
C VAL A 230 -21.17 1.03 7.61
N ARG A 231 -20.82 1.61 6.46
CA ARG A 231 -20.64 0.91 5.20
C ARG A 231 -19.28 1.24 4.61
N SER A 232 -18.59 0.24 4.08
CA SER A 232 -17.44 0.47 3.22
C SER A 232 -17.81 1.31 1.98
N SER A 233 -16.94 2.24 1.63
CA SER A 233 -16.97 3.01 0.40
C SER A 233 -15.55 3.01 -0.17
N ALA A 234 -15.16 1.89 -0.79
CA ALA A 234 -13.80 1.73 -1.28
C ALA A 234 -13.59 2.55 -2.57
N VAL A 235 -12.38 3.09 -2.73
CA VAL A 235 -11.95 3.67 -4.01
C VAL A 235 -11.73 2.53 -5.01
N GLY A 236 -12.24 2.67 -6.24
CA GLY A 236 -12.13 1.66 -7.28
C GLY A 236 -13.24 0.60 -7.30
N GLU A 237 -14.23 0.69 -6.40
CA GLU A 237 -15.42 -0.18 -6.42
C GLU A 237 -16.22 -0.07 -7.74
N ASP A 238 -16.11 1.06 -8.45
CA ASP A 238 -16.88 1.33 -9.67
C ASP A 238 -16.05 1.33 -10.97
N SER A 239 -14.71 1.31 -10.90
CA SER A 239 -13.89 1.69 -12.07
C SER A 239 -13.35 0.55 -12.92
N ARG A 240 -13.31 -0.71 -12.45
CA ARG A 240 -12.97 -1.88 -13.28
C ARG A 240 -13.62 -3.19 -12.86
N SER A 241 -13.99 -3.30 -11.58
CA SER A 241 -14.46 -4.56 -11.01
C SER A 241 -15.31 -4.20 -9.79
N SER A 242 -16.60 -4.55 -9.81
CA SER A 242 -17.48 -4.27 -8.67
C SER A 242 -17.01 -5.06 -7.46
N PHE A 243 -16.32 -4.42 -6.52
CA PHE A 243 -16.09 -4.93 -5.16
C PHE A 243 -17.41 -5.04 -4.35
N ALA A 244 -18.55 -4.75 -5.01
CA ALA A 244 -19.88 -4.89 -4.49
C ALA A 244 -20.06 -6.23 -3.75
N GLY A 245 -20.42 -6.14 -2.46
CA GLY A 245 -20.71 -7.28 -1.60
C GLY A 245 -19.50 -8.01 -1.02
N GLN A 246 -18.29 -7.44 -1.11
CA GLN A 246 -17.09 -8.02 -0.50
C GLN A 246 -16.76 -7.50 0.89
N TYR A 247 -17.16 -6.26 1.17
CA TYR A 247 -16.80 -5.56 2.39
C TYR A 247 -17.96 -5.53 3.38
N LYS A 248 -17.61 -5.39 4.66
CA LYS A 248 -18.58 -5.44 5.74
C LYS A 248 -19.49 -4.21 5.72
N THR A 249 -20.76 -4.43 6.06
CA THR A 249 -21.74 -3.40 6.37
C THR A 249 -22.28 -3.73 7.76
N LEU A 250 -22.24 -2.75 8.65
CA LEU A 250 -22.79 -2.85 9.99
C LEU A 250 -24.04 -2.00 10.07
N LEU A 251 -25.14 -2.61 10.49
CA LEU A 251 -26.43 -1.94 10.62
C LEU A 251 -26.79 -1.78 12.09
N ASN A 252 -27.71 -0.86 12.39
CA ASN A 252 -28.22 -0.63 13.74
C ASN A 252 -27.11 -0.25 14.76
N VAL A 253 -26.09 0.47 14.30
CA VAL A 253 -24.96 0.90 15.14
C VAL A 253 -25.39 2.13 15.96
N LYS A 254 -25.13 2.14 17.27
CA LYS A 254 -25.30 3.34 18.10
C LYS A 254 -24.12 4.31 17.86
N PRO A 255 -24.32 5.63 17.93
CA PRO A 255 -23.23 6.61 17.84
C PRO A 255 -22.03 6.29 18.73
N ASP A 256 -22.26 5.89 19.98
CA ASP A 256 -21.21 5.51 20.94
C ASP A 256 -20.31 4.34 20.47
N ASN A 257 -20.80 3.51 19.55
CA ASN A 257 -20.08 2.36 19.01
C ASN A 257 -19.38 2.64 17.67
N ILE A 258 -19.38 3.88 17.18
CA ILE A 258 -18.88 4.21 15.84
C ILE A 258 -17.41 3.84 15.65
N ILE A 259 -16.58 4.01 16.68
CA ILE A 259 -15.13 3.77 16.61
C ILE A 259 -14.85 2.28 16.43
N SER A 260 -15.61 1.44 17.14
CA SER A 260 -15.54 -0.02 16.98
C SER A 260 -16.03 -0.44 15.58
N ALA A 261 -17.17 0.10 15.15
CA ALA A 261 -17.74 -0.19 13.85
C ALA A 261 -16.83 0.25 12.69
N TYR A 262 -16.20 1.42 12.80
CA TYR A 262 -15.22 1.91 11.83
C TYR A 262 -14.04 0.94 11.70
N ARG A 263 -13.45 0.53 12.83
CA ARG A 263 -12.34 -0.43 12.88
C ARG A 263 -12.68 -1.75 12.21
N GLU A 264 -13.89 -2.27 12.47
CA GLU A 264 -14.37 -3.51 11.90
C GLU A 264 -14.60 -3.41 10.38
N VAL A 265 -15.09 -2.26 9.88
CA VAL A 265 -15.25 -2.03 8.44
C VAL A 265 -13.91 -1.92 7.74
N ILE A 266 -12.94 -1.17 8.27
CA ILE A 266 -11.61 -1.07 7.65
C ILE A 266 -10.85 -2.40 7.70
N ALA A 267 -11.03 -3.21 8.76
CA ALA A 267 -10.46 -4.56 8.83
C ALA A 267 -11.01 -5.47 7.73
N SER A 268 -12.27 -5.27 7.31
CA SER A 268 -12.89 -6.09 6.25
C SER A 268 -12.21 -5.95 4.88
N LYS A 269 -11.40 -4.90 4.67
CA LYS A 269 -10.50 -4.75 3.51
C LYS A 269 -9.57 -5.95 3.33
N TYR A 270 -9.20 -6.59 4.44
CA TYR A 270 -8.26 -7.70 4.47
C TYR A 270 -8.95 -9.05 4.69
N SER A 271 -10.26 -9.15 4.44
CA SER A 271 -10.95 -10.45 4.44
C SER A 271 -10.41 -11.36 3.34
N PRO A 272 -10.54 -12.70 3.45
CA PRO A 272 -9.97 -13.62 2.45
C PRO A 272 -10.47 -13.32 1.03
N ARG A 273 -11.77 -13.01 0.92
CA ARG A 273 -12.40 -12.70 -0.38
C ARG A 273 -11.94 -11.35 -0.94
N ALA A 274 -11.72 -10.36 -0.08
CA ALA A 274 -11.19 -9.07 -0.49
C ALA A 274 -9.72 -9.17 -0.94
N LEU A 275 -8.87 -9.91 -0.21
CA LEU A 275 -7.48 -10.18 -0.59
C LEU A 275 -7.40 -10.90 -1.94
N TYR A 276 -8.14 -12.00 -2.09
CA TYR A 276 -8.21 -12.76 -3.34
C TYR A 276 -8.57 -11.85 -4.51
N TYR A 277 -9.62 -11.03 -4.36
CA TYR A 277 -10.07 -10.16 -5.42
C TYR A 277 -9.02 -9.09 -5.75
N ARG A 278 -8.52 -8.36 -4.75
CA ARG A 278 -7.53 -7.31 -4.95
C ARG A 278 -6.31 -7.80 -5.74
N VAL A 279 -5.75 -8.94 -5.32
CA VAL A 279 -4.58 -9.53 -5.97
C VAL A 279 -4.92 -10.07 -7.37
N ASN A 280 -6.08 -10.71 -7.54
CA ASN A 280 -6.50 -11.25 -8.84
C ASN A 280 -6.69 -10.16 -9.91
N TYR A 281 -7.03 -8.93 -9.49
CA TYR A 281 -7.12 -7.76 -10.37
C TYR A 281 -5.81 -6.95 -10.47
N GLY A 282 -4.74 -7.40 -9.81
CA GLY A 282 -3.43 -6.75 -9.87
C GLY A 282 -3.39 -5.38 -9.20
N LEU A 283 -4.22 -5.16 -8.18
CA LEU A 283 -4.28 -3.90 -7.43
C LEU A 283 -3.37 -3.98 -6.20
N SER A 284 -2.57 -2.95 -5.97
CA SER A 284 -1.78 -2.86 -4.75
C SER A 284 -2.65 -2.56 -3.53
N ASP A 285 -2.09 -2.78 -2.34
CA ASP A 285 -2.80 -2.50 -1.10
C ASP A 285 -3.04 -0.99 -0.92
N GLU A 286 -2.07 -0.18 -1.34
CA GLU A 286 -2.05 1.28 -1.30
C GLU A 286 -3.00 1.91 -2.33
N GLU A 287 -3.26 1.25 -3.46
CA GLU A 287 -4.19 1.70 -4.50
C GLU A 287 -5.67 1.55 -4.10
N THR A 288 -5.96 0.82 -3.03
CA THR A 288 -7.34 0.49 -2.62
C THR A 288 -7.68 1.00 -1.22
N PRO A 289 -7.45 2.28 -0.88
CA PRO A 289 -7.75 2.78 0.45
C PRO A 289 -9.25 2.70 0.76
N MET A 290 -9.58 2.48 2.04
CA MET A 290 -10.96 2.31 2.49
C MET A 290 -11.50 3.61 3.10
N ALA A 291 -12.52 4.21 2.47
CA ALA A 291 -13.39 5.15 3.16
C ALA A 291 -14.60 4.42 3.76
N VAL A 292 -15.23 5.04 4.75
CA VAL A 292 -16.39 4.47 5.45
C VAL A 292 -17.53 5.47 5.47
N LEU A 293 -18.62 5.11 4.79
CA LEU A 293 -19.86 5.85 4.73
C LEU A 293 -20.69 5.57 5.99
N VAL A 294 -21.05 6.62 6.71
CA VAL A 294 -21.91 6.57 7.90
C VAL A 294 -23.22 7.26 7.59
N LEU A 295 -24.31 6.51 7.64
CA LEU A 295 -25.66 6.99 7.32
C LEU A 295 -26.61 6.78 8.48
N GLU A 296 -27.62 7.64 8.57
CA GLU A 296 -28.81 7.34 9.35
C GLU A 296 -29.53 6.10 8.80
N MET A 297 -29.87 5.17 9.69
CA MET A 297 -30.73 4.04 9.38
C MET A 297 -32.16 4.53 9.19
N ILE A 298 -32.76 4.14 8.06
CA ILE A 298 -34.19 4.32 7.83
C ILE A 298 -34.92 3.14 8.47
N ASN A 299 -35.93 3.43 9.30
CA ASN A 299 -36.84 2.45 9.88
C ASN A 299 -38.16 2.41 9.11
#